data_AF-C0D1D7-F1
#
_entry.id   AF-C0D1D7-F1
#
_cell.length_a   1.000
_cell.length_b   1.000
_cell.length_c   1.000
_cell.angle_alpha   90.00
_cell.angle_beta   90.00
_cell.angle_gamma   90.00
#
_symmetry.space_group_name_H-M   'P 1'
#
loop_
_entity.id
_entity.type
_entity.pdbx_description
1 polymer ?
#
loop_
_entity_poly.entity_id
_entity_poly.type
_entity_poly.pdbx_seq_one_letter_code
_entity_poly.pdbx_strand_id
1 'polypeptide(L)'
;MDMSAKLENMLNQLKVLILCGLAVLATQAVNLKGELDILPATLGMLIIIAVSIAALKIKEALPLQIPAFAWASLLSLLLTTPWSPVQGLILDLTKQISAGQIGTVILAIAGVSIGCKLDDIKKLSWKIILTAFVVFIGTFFGSALVAELILKLQGII
;
A
#
# COMPACT_ATOMS: atom_id res chain seq x y z
N MET A 1 11.19 -17.19 -23.86
CA MET A 1 11.05 -16.00 -22.98
C MET A 1 12.42 -15.77 -22.39
N ASP A 2 13.17 -14.81 -22.93
CA ASP A 2 14.59 -14.60 -22.62
C ASP A 2 14.84 -14.38 -21.13
N MET A 3 15.79 -15.13 -20.58
CA MET A 3 16.23 -15.01 -19.18
C MET A 3 16.69 -13.57 -18.87
N SER A 4 17.27 -12.88 -19.85
CA SER A 4 17.67 -11.48 -19.75
C SER A 4 16.48 -10.54 -19.48
N ALA A 5 15.38 -10.69 -20.23
CA ALA A 5 14.19 -9.84 -20.08
C ALA A 5 13.50 -10.02 -18.72
N LYS A 6 13.51 -11.25 -18.18
CA LYS A 6 12.99 -11.53 -16.83
C LYS A 6 13.86 -10.89 -15.74
N LEU A 7 15.18 -10.91 -15.92
CA LEU A 7 16.14 -10.28 -15.01
C LEU A 7 15.99 -8.74 -15.01
N GLU A 8 15.84 -8.13 -16.19
CA GLU A 8 15.63 -6.68 -16.33
C GLU A 8 14.32 -6.21 -15.68
N ASN A 9 13.24 -6.96 -15.86
CA ASN A 9 11.95 -6.65 -15.23
C ASN A 9 12.02 -6.76 -13.70
N MET A 10 12.66 -7.79 -13.18
CA MET A 10 12.88 -7.96 -11.74
C MET A 10 13.74 -6.84 -11.15
N LEU A 11 14.80 -6.45 -11.87
CA LEU A 11 15.67 -5.35 -11.49
C LEU A 11 14.91 -4.02 -11.47
N ASN A 12 14.07 -3.76 -12.47
CA ASN A 12 13.25 -2.55 -12.51
C ASN A 12 12.21 -2.51 -11.39
N GLN A 13 11.54 -3.63 -11.10
CA GLN A 13 10.61 -3.71 -9.96
C GLN A 13 11.31 -3.44 -8.63
N LEU A 14 12.51 -4.01 -8.44
CA LEU A 14 13.31 -3.77 -7.24
C LEU A 14 13.70 -2.29 -7.12
N LYS A 15 14.17 -1.67 -8.22
CA LYS A 15 14.50 -0.23 -8.25
C LYS A 15 13.29 0.62 -7.89
N VAL A 16 12.12 0.34 -8.45
CA VAL A 16 10.88 1.07 -8.15
C VAL A 16 10.49 0.91 -6.68
N LEU A 17 10.57 -0.31 -6.12
CA LEU A 17 10.26 -0.55 -4.70
C LEU A 17 11.21 0.22 -3.77
N ILE A 18 12.51 0.26 -4.09
CA ILE A 18 13.49 1.02 -3.30
C ILE A 18 13.22 2.52 -3.39
N LEU A 19 12.96 3.04 -4.60
CA LEU A 19 12.64 4.46 -4.80
C LEU A 19 11.37 4.86 -4.04
N CYS A 20 10.32 4.05 -4.13
CA CYS A 20 9.10 4.24 -3.35
C CYS A 20 9.38 4.17 -1.85
N GLY A 21 10.20 3.23 -1.39
CA GLY A 21 10.59 3.12 0.02
C GLY A 21 11.33 4.34 0.55
N LEU A 22 12.27 4.89 -0.23
CA LEU A 22 12.97 6.13 0.11
C LEU A 22 11.99 7.32 0.18
N ALA A 23 11.05 7.42 -0.76
CA ALA A 23 10.01 8.45 -0.73
C ALA A 23 9.09 8.31 0.50
N VAL A 24 8.75 7.07 0.90
CA VAL A 24 7.97 6.80 2.11
C VAL A 24 8.75 7.22 3.37
N LEU A 25 10.05 6.90 3.45
CA LEU A 25 10.88 7.35 4.57
C LEU A 25 11.00 8.87 4.63
N ALA A 26 11.14 9.54 3.49
CA ALA A 26 11.18 11.00 3.41
C ALA A 26 9.87 11.64 3.88
N THR A 27 8.73 11.12 3.44
CA THR A 27 7.40 11.60 3.88
C THR A 27 7.14 11.31 5.37
N GLN A 28 7.60 10.16 5.87
CA GLN A 28 7.53 9.83 7.30
C GLN A 28 8.42 10.78 8.14
N ALA A 29 9.61 11.14 7.67
CA ALA A 29 10.50 12.10 8.34
C ALA A 29 9.88 13.49 8.48
N VAL A 30 9.19 13.95 7.43
CA VAL A 30 8.42 15.19 7.46
C VAL A 30 7.22 15.08 8.40
N ASN A 31 6.54 13.93 8.41
CA ASN A 31 5.35 13.72 9.24
C ASN A 31 5.67 13.71 10.75
N LEU A 32 6.77 13.09 11.15
CA LEU A 32 7.23 13.03 12.55
C LEU A 32 8.07 14.24 12.98
N LYS A 33 8.14 15.30 12.17
CA LYS A 33 8.86 16.56 12.47
C LYS A 33 10.32 16.36 12.96
N GLY A 34 10.98 15.29 12.55
CA GLY A 34 12.37 15.01 12.91
C GLY A 34 12.59 14.15 14.17
N GLU A 35 11.55 13.73 14.90
CA GLU A 35 11.66 12.73 15.99
C GLU A 35 11.59 11.28 15.44
N LEU A 36 12.25 11.04 14.31
CA LEU A 36 12.20 9.77 13.64
C LEU A 36 13.44 8.96 14.01
N ASP A 37 13.26 7.82 14.67
CA ASP A 37 14.36 6.88 14.85
C ASP A 37 14.67 6.24 13.50
N ILE A 38 15.71 6.78 12.84
CA ILE A 38 16.10 6.42 11.48
C ILE A 38 16.39 4.91 11.39
N LEU A 39 16.91 4.32 12.47
CA LEU A 39 17.37 2.93 12.52
C LEU A 39 16.19 1.91 12.47
N PRO A 40 15.20 1.95 13.38
CA PRO A 40 14.02 1.08 13.28
C PRO A 40 13.16 1.38 12.05
N ALA A 41 13.01 2.65 11.63
CA ALA A 41 12.21 2.98 10.46
C ALA A 41 12.82 2.44 9.15
N THR A 42 14.13 2.54 8.98
CA THR A 42 14.79 1.94 7.80
C THR A 42 14.68 0.42 7.80
N LEU A 43 14.82 -0.21 8.97
CA LEU A 43 14.68 -1.67 9.09
C LEU A 43 13.23 -2.12 8.85
N GLY A 44 12.23 -1.39 9.35
CA GLY A 44 10.82 -1.62 9.06
C GLY A 44 10.51 -1.51 7.57
N MET A 45 11.09 -0.52 6.88
CA MET A 45 10.91 -0.34 5.44
C MET A 45 11.53 -1.49 4.65
N LEU A 46 12.68 -2.00 5.09
CA LEU A 46 13.32 -3.16 4.50
C LEU A 46 12.41 -4.41 4.61
N ILE A 47 11.78 -4.62 5.76
CA ILE A 47 10.80 -5.71 5.95
C ILE A 47 9.62 -5.56 4.98
N ILE A 48 9.07 -4.35 4.84
CA ILE A 48 7.96 -4.07 3.90
C ILE A 48 8.37 -4.37 2.45
N ILE A 49 9.59 -3.97 2.06
CA ILE A 49 10.14 -4.27 0.72
C ILE A 49 10.31 -5.79 0.54
N ALA A 50 10.83 -6.50 1.54
CA ALA A 50 11.02 -7.94 1.49
C ALA A 50 9.68 -8.68 1.30
N VAL A 51 8.65 -8.29 2.05
CA VAL A 51 7.29 -8.83 1.90
C VAL A 51 6.72 -8.51 0.53
N SER A 52 6.96 -7.29 0.01
CA SER A 52 6.49 -6.89 -1.32
C SER A 52 7.14 -7.72 -2.43
N ILE A 53 8.44 -8.02 -2.31
CA ILE A 53 9.15 -8.91 -3.25
C ILE A 53 8.58 -10.34 -3.16
N ALA A 54 8.36 -10.86 -1.95
CA ALA A 54 7.74 -12.17 -1.77
C ALA A 54 6.36 -12.24 -2.40
N ALA A 55 5.53 -11.21 -2.23
CA ALA A 55 4.22 -11.11 -2.85
C ALA A 55 4.27 -11.07 -4.38
N LEU A 56 5.23 -10.35 -4.97
CA LEU A 56 5.45 -10.34 -6.42
C LEU A 56 5.86 -11.73 -6.92
N LYS A 57 6.74 -12.43 -6.21
CA LYS A 57 7.15 -13.80 -6.55
C LYS A 57 5.98 -14.78 -6.49
N ILE A 58 5.12 -14.67 -5.47
CA ILE A 58 3.92 -15.51 -5.38
C ILE A 58 2.96 -15.23 -6.53
N LYS A 59 2.74 -13.96 -6.88
CA LYS A 59 1.93 -13.58 -8.04
C LYS A 59 2.50 -14.15 -9.35
N GLU A 60 3.81 -14.14 -9.53
CA GLU A 60 4.45 -14.71 -10.73
C GLU A 60 4.37 -16.25 -10.76
N ALA A 61 4.37 -16.90 -9.60
CA ALA A 61 4.32 -18.35 -9.49
C ALA A 61 2.89 -18.90 -9.65
N LEU A 62 1.88 -18.18 -9.19
CA LEU A 62 0.48 -18.59 -9.33
C LEU A 62 -0.18 -17.94 -10.56
N PRO A 63 -0.82 -18.71 -11.46
CA PRO A 63 -1.54 -18.17 -12.63
C PRO A 63 -2.87 -17.47 -12.28
N LEU A 64 -3.11 -17.13 -11.01
CA LEU A 64 -4.31 -16.44 -10.57
C LEU A 64 -4.21 -14.95 -10.87
N GLN A 65 -5.30 -14.32 -11.35
CA GLN A 65 -5.36 -12.88 -11.63
C GLN A 65 -5.44 -11.99 -10.36
N ILE A 66 -4.95 -12.51 -9.23
CA ILE A 66 -4.94 -11.79 -7.97
C ILE A 66 -3.81 -10.74 -8.01
N PRO A 67 -4.09 -9.47 -7.71
CA PRO A 67 -3.06 -8.43 -7.69
C PRO A 67 -2.01 -8.72 -6.61
N ALA A 68 -0.76 -8.31 -6.86
CA ALA A 68 0.35 -8.53 -5.92
C ALA A 68 0.08 -7.88 -4.55
N PHE A 69 -0.66 -6.77 -4.54
CA PHE A 69 -1.08 -6.10 -3.32
C PHE A 69 -1.88 -7.02 -2.39
N ALA A 70 -2.81 -7.83 -2.92
CA ALA A 70 -3.59 -8.75 -2.10
C ALA A 70 -2.69 -9.83 -1.45
N TRP A 71 -1.71 -10.34 -2.18
CA TRP A 71 -0.70 -11.25 -1.64
C TRP A 71 0.17 -10.59 -0.58
N ALA A 72 0.57 -9.33 -0.78
CA ALA A 72 1.33 -8.57 0.20
C ALA A 72 0.52 -8.35 1.48
N SER A 73 -0.76 -7.97 1.38
CA SER A 73 -1.65 -7.82 2.53
C SER A 73 -1.84 -9.14 3.28
N LEU A 74 -2.02 -10.25 2.55
CA LEU A 74 -2.19 -11.56 3.15
C LEU A 74 -0.91 -12.02 3.88
N LEU A 75 0.26 -11.90 3.24
CA LEU A 75 1.54 -12.21 3.88
C LEU A 75 1.76 -11.34 5.12
N SER A 76 1.59 -10.03 5.02
CA SER A 76 1.72 -9.12 6.16
C SER A 76 0.78 -9.51 7.30
N LEU A 77 -0.46 -9.89 7.00
CA LEU A 77 -1.40 -10.38 8.01
C LEU A 77 -0.89 -11.65 8.69
N LEU A 78 -0.46 -12.66 7.93
CA LEU A 78 0.10 -13.89 8.49
C LEU A 78 1.32 -13.61 9.39
N LEU A 79 2.22 -12.73 8.96
CA LEU A 79 3.44 -12.40 9.71
C LEU A 79 3.14 -11.63 11.01
N THR A 80 2.04 -10.88 11.06
CA THR A 80 1.64 -10.04 12.20
C THR A 80 0.58 -10.66 13.11
N THR A 81 0.03 -11.83 12.74
CA THR A 81 -0.91 -12.57 13.59
C THR A 81 -0.24 -13.04 14.89
N PRO A 82 -1.02 -13.21 15.99
CA PRO A 82 -0.53 -13.67 17.30
C PRO A 82 0.18 -15.03 17.29
N TRP A 83 -0.01 -15.81 16.24
CA TRP A 83 0.60 -17.14 16.09
C TRP A 83 2.03 -17.09 15.51
N SER A 84 2.47 -15.93 15.01
CA SER A 84 3.77 -15.77 14.36
C SER A 84 4.88 -15.46 15.38
N PRO A 85 5.97 -16.24 15.44
CA PRO A 85 7.07 -16.00 16.37
C PRO A 85 7.86 -14.71 16.08
N VAL A 86 7.68 -14.13 14.88
CA VAL A 86 8.36 -12.91 14.42
C VAL A 86 7.47 -11.67 14.60
N GLN A 87 6.25 -11.82 15.11
CA GLN A 87 5.28 -10.75 15.24
C GLN A 87 5.82 -9.53 16.00
N GLY A 88 6.39 -9.74 17.20
CA GLY A 88 6.85 -8.64 18.06
C GLY A 88 7.90 -7.77 17.36
N LEU A 89 8.90 -8.40 16.74
CA LEU A 89 9.93 -7.69 15.98
C LEU A 89 9.34 -6.93 14.80
N ILE A 90 8.43 -7.54 14.03
CA ILE A 90 7.86 -6.90 12.85
C ILE A 90 7.01 -5.70 13.27
N LEU A 91 6.16 -5.86 14.29
CA LEU A 91 5.30 -4.78 14.77
C LEU A 91 6.13 -3.63 15.35
N ASP A 92 7.16 -3.91 16.17
CA ASP A 92 7.98 -2.85 16.76
C ASP A 92 8.76 -2.06 15.69
N LEU A 93 9.30 -2.75 14.70
CA LEU A 93 10.07 -2.12 13.61
C LEU A 93 9.19 -1.40 12.59
N THR A 94 7.96 -1.88 12.35
CA THR A 94 7.03 -1.26 11.38
C THR A 94 6.13 -0.21 12.01
N LYS A 95 6.06 -0.12 13.34
CA LYS A 95 5.22 0.86 14.07
C LYS A 95 5.45 2.31 13.66
N GLN A 96 6.69 2.64 13.31
CA GLN A 96 7.06 4.00 12.90
C GLN A 96 6.64 4.33 11.47
N ILE A 97 6.31 3.32 10.66
CA ILE A 97 5.89 3.49 9.26
C ILE A 97 4.38 3.40 9.21
N SER A 98 3.74 4.54 9.01
CA SER A 98 2.30 4.59 8.87
C SER A 98 1.89 4.21 7.45
N ALA A 99 0.88 3.34 7.32
CA ALA A 99 0.27 3.03 6.01
C ALA A 99 -0.21 4.30 5.27
N GLY A 100 -0.53 5.37 6.01
CA GLY A 100 -0.84 6.68 5.46
C GLY A 100 0.28 7.28 4.60
N GLN A 101 1.55 7.16 5.00
CA GLN A 101 2.68 7.72 4.22
C GLN A 101 2.90 6.96 2.92
N ILE A 102 2.69 5.64 2.95
CA ILE A 102 2.65 4.82 1.73
C ILE A 102 1.56 5.33 0.80
N GLY A 103 0.37 5.59 1.34
CA GLY A 103 -0.73 6.25 0.62
C GLY A 103 -0.33 7.59 0.03
N THR A 104 0.35 8.46 0.78
CA THR A 104 0.80 9.78 0.31
C THR A 104 1.69 9.68 -0.92
N VAL A 105 2.68 8.77 -0.93
CA VAL A 105 3.57 8.56 -2.09
C VAL A 105 2.78 8.04 -3.30
N ILE A 106 1.86 7.10 -3.09
CA ILE A 106 1.00 6.57 -4.16
C ILE A 106 0.11 7.68 -4.73
N LEU A 107 -0.54 8.47 -3.87
CA LEU A 107 -1.39 9.59 -4.27
C LEU A 107 -0.58 10.67 -5.00
N ALA A 108 0.66 10.96 -4.57
CA ALA A 108 1.53 11.91 -5.24
C ALA A 108 1.87 11.47 -6.66
N ILE A 109 2.28 10.21 -6.84
CA ILE A 109 2.61 9.66 -8.17
C ILE A 109 1.36 9.58 -9.05
N ALA A 110 0.21 9.16 -8.50
CA ALA A 110 -1.06 9.13 -9.21
C ALA A 110 -1.50 10.54 -9.62
N GLY A 111 -1.39 11.52 -8.72
CA GLY A 111 -1.70 12.92 -8.97
C GLY A 111 -0.83 13.52 -10.08
N VAL A 112 0.48 13.26 -10.07
CA VAL A 112 1.38 13.70 -11.16
C VAL A 112 1.04 13.00 -12.48
N SER A 113 0.75 11.69 -12.46
CA SER A 113 0.38 10.92 -13.66
C SER A 113 -0.91 11.44 -14.31
N ILE A 114 -1.90 11.77 -13.50
CA ILE A 114 -3.16 12.39 -13.89
C ILE A 114 -2.90 13.83 -14.39
N GLY A 115 -2.06 14.59 -13.68
CA GLY A 115 -1.66 15.95 -14.05
C GLY A 115 -1.01 16.05 -15.43
N CYS A 116 -0.19 15.08 -15.82
CA CYS A 116 0.41 15.05 -17.16
C CYS A 116 -0.59 14.74 -18.29
N LYS A 117 -1.82 14.33 -17.97
CA LYS A 117 -2.89 13.99 -18.93
C LYS A 117 -4.13 14.88 -18.76
N LEU A 118 -3.92 16.13 -18.34
CA LEU A 118 -4.98 17.12 -18.14
C LEU A 118 -5.88 17.30 -19.38
N ASP A 119 -5.32 17.26 -20.58
CA ASP A 119 -6.09 17.41 -21.82
C ASP A 119 -7.10 16.27 -22.05
N ASP A 120 -6.75 15.04 -21.66
CA ASP A 120 -7.66 13.88 -21.73
C ASP A 120 -8.68 13.90 -20.59
N ILE A 121 -8.30 14.37 -19.41
CA ILE A 121 -9.21 14.53 -18.26
C ILE A 121 -10.25 15.61 -18.56
N LYS A 122 -9.86 16.69 -19.25
CA LYS A 122 -10.77 17.77 -19.63
C LYS A 122 -11.91 17.26 -20.53
N LYS A 123 -11.63 16.31 -21.42
CA LYS A 123 -12.66 15.65 -22.26
C LYS A 123 -13.65 14.84 -21.41
N LEU A 124 -13.22 14.28 -20.29
CA LEU A 124 -14.06 13.49 -19.39
C LEU A 124 -15.02 14.33 -18.51
N SER A 125 -14.86 15.66 -18.49
CA SER A 125 -15.82 16.65 -17.93
C SER A 125 -16.29 16.42 -16.48
N TRP A 126 -17.11 17.36 -15.97
CA TRP A 126 -17.69 17.46 -14.62
C TRP A 126 -18.21 16.14 -14.01
N LYS A 127 -18.51 15.14 -14.84
CA LYS A 127 -18.96 13.80 -14.41
C LYS A 127 -17.96 13.11 -13.48
N ILE A 128 -16.64 13.32 -13.64
CA ILE A 128 -15.63 12.72 -12.74
C ILE A 128 -15.84 13.20 -11.29
N ILE A 129 -16.13 14.48 -11.09
CA ILE A 129 -16.35 15.05 -9.76
C ILE A 129 -17.57 14.40 -9.11
N LEU A 130 -18.68 14.30 -9.85
CA LEU A 130 -19.89 13.64 -9.35
C LEU A 130 -19.65 12.17 -9.02
N THR A 131 -18.98 11.42 -9.90
CA THR A 131 -18.64 10.01 -9.66
C THR A 131 -17.73 9.88 -8.44
N ALA A 132 -16.76 10.77 -8.24
CA ALA A 132 -15.91 10.76 -7.05
C ALA A 132 -16.74 10.93 -5.78
N PHE A 133 -17.67 11.91 -5.72
CA PHE A 133 -18.56 12.07 -4.58
C PHE A 133 -19.41 10.83 -4.33
N VAL A 134 -20.03 10.26 -5.36
CA VAL A 134 -20.86 9.06 -5.24
C VAL A 134 -20.03 7.86 -4.74
N VAL A 135 -18.81 7.67 -5.25
CA VAL A 135 -17.91 6.57 -4.83
C VAL A 135 -17.44 6.77 -3.38
N PHE A 136 -17.05 7.98 -2.98
CA PHE A 136 -16.63 8.25 -1.60
C PHE A 136 -17.78 8.06 -0.62
N ILE A 137 -18.95 8.66 -0.90
CA ILE A 137 -20.16 8.50 -0.09
C ILE A 137 -20.52 7.02 0.00
N GLY A 138 -20.57 6.31 -1.14
CA GLY A 138 -20.90 4.88 -1.17
C GLY A 138 -19.93 4.01 -0.39
N THR A 139 -18.62 4.28 -0.48
CA THR A 139 -17.60 3.48 0.21
C THR A 139 -17.67 3.68 1.73
N PHE A 140 -17.75 4.93 2.20
CA PHE A 140 -17.82 5.21 3.63
C PHE A 140 -19.18 4.84 4.23
N PHE A 141 -20.28 5.21 3.57
CA PHE A 141 -21.63 4.90 4.05
C PHE A 141 -21.91 3.40 4.00
N GLY A 142 -21.53 2.72 2.91
CA GLY A 142 -21.64 1.27 2.81
C GLY A 142 -20.84 0.55 3.90
N SER A 143 -19.60 0.99 4.16
CA SER A 143 -18.78 0.43 5.26
C SER A 143 -19.41 0.68 6.63
N ALA A 144 -19.99 1.87 6.86
CA ALA A 144 -20.67 2.20 8.11
C ALA A 144 -21.94 1.35 8.32
N LEU A 145 -22.75 1.15 7.28
CA LEU A 145 -23.93 0.29 7.35
C LEU A 145 -23.58 -1.15 7.69
N VAL A 146 -22.56 -1.71 7.03
CA VAL A 146 -22.11 -3.08 7.32
C VAL A 146 -21.58 -3.17 8.76
N ALA A 147 -20.80 -2.19 9.21
CA ALA A 147 -20.34 -2.14 10.60
C ALA A 147 -21.50 -2.06 11.59
N GLU A 148 -22.47 -1.17 11.36
CA GLU A 148 -23.65 -1.02 12.22
C GLU A 148 -24.48 -2.31 12.29
N LEU A 149 -24.70 -2.99 11.15
CA LEU A 149 -25.41 -4.27 11.11
C LEU A 149 -24.69 -5.34 11.93
N ILE A 150 -23.37 -5.49 11.77
CA ILE A 150 -22.59 -6.49 12.51
C ILE A 150 -22.58 -6.17 14.01
N LEU A 151 -22.41 -4.89 14.38
CA LEU A 151 -22.38 -4.46 15.77
C LEU A 151 -23.73 -4.65 16.47
N LYS A 152 -24.85 -4.40 15.77
CA LYS A 152 -26.20 -4.72 16.25
C LYS A 152 -26.42 -6.21 16.44
N LEU A 153 -25.94 -7.04 15.52
CA LEU A 153 -26.00 -8.50 15.66
C LEU A 153 -25.15 -9.01 16.84
N GLN A 154 -24.05 -8.33 17.17
CA GLN A 154 -23.22 -8.62 18.35
C GLN A 154 -23.78 -8.03 19.65
N GLY A 155 -24.83 -7.19 19.59
CA GLY A 155 -25.44 -6.54 20.76
C GLY A 155 -24.56 -5.48 21.42
N ILE A 156 -23.57 -4.94 20.69
CA ILE A 156 -22.69 -3.87 21.19
C ILE A 156 -23.38 -2.50 21.09
N ILE A 157 -24.26 -2.34 20.10
CA ILE A 157 -25.08 -1.14 19.83
C ILE A 157 -26.50 -1.58 19.50
#